data_AF-A0A6A0GRD6-F1
#
_entry.id   AF-A0A6A0GRD6-F1
#
_cell.length_a   1.000
_cell.length_b   1.000
_cell.length_c   1.000
_cell.angle_alpha   90.00
_cell.angle_beta   90.00
_cell.angle_gamma   90.00
#
_symmetry.space_group_name_H-M   'P 1'
#
loop_
_entity.id
_entity.type
_entity.pdbx_description
1 polymer ?
#
loop_
_entity_poly.entity_id
_entity_poly.type
_entity_poly.pdbx_seq_one_letter_code
_entity_poly.pdbx_strand_id
1 'polypeptide(L)'
;MRIFVKKMDQRTLLKFLLRLLTILGVIPYQLCNDKFVISQVYMGLSVATQLLRAIFYGLSKFPSAEMASSNFYVAVMKFWPPVVSVVLMTVMWILLTHTRVVLIIVHNLTNSNTQYIPVGISTYSMVVLFILDFIIAIHVVFSLPGDEVLRAFHFINNHTGFLAFISVTLLLHKAMNIVTSEINNLLNMLRLRPFSKRSRERKIVEHSASKTTSQLPTLDLALTTKENEVNTKKVVEKVLMSSRPNGFEKPETSATSRLENVRKELKTLRQTVSCTHKSFSAAALGVLVYEQVELLALALHGMYGDTKSGSVWQALFFSLPAVYQLWLVVDSQTDYRAA
;
A
#
# COMPACT_ATOMS: atom_id res chain seq x y z
N MET A 1 -19.88 -17.60 -19.22
CA MET A 1 -19.65 -17.53 -17.77
C MET A 1 -18.70 -16.36 -17.48
N ARG A 2 -19.21 -15.17 -17.13
CA ARG A 2 -18.35 -14.04 -16.73
C ARG A 2 -17.96 -14.28 -15.26
N ILE A 3 -16.75 -14.75 -15.03
CA ILE A 3 -16.18 -14.77 -13.67
C ILE A 3 -16.00 -13.30 -13.30
N PHE A 4 -16.96 -12.74 -12.56
CA PHE A 4 -16.78 -11.45 -11.90
C PHE A 4 -15.73 -11.66 -10.81
N VAL A 5 -14.45 -11.52 -11.19
CA VAL A 5 -13.36 -11.38 -10.22
C VAL A 5 -13.69 -10.13 -9.41
N LYS A 6 -14.19 -10.34 -8.19
CA LYS A 6 -14.44 -9.25 -7.23
C LYS A 6 -13.16 -8.43 -7.15
N LYS A 7 -13.21 -7.18 -7.62
CA LYS A 7 -12.01 -6.34 -7.71
C LYS A 7 -11.37 -6.22 -6.33
N MET A 8 -10.13 -6.69 -6.20
CA MET A 8 -9.38 -6.64 -4.96
C MET A 8 -9.09 -5.18 -4.59
N ASP A 9 -9.36 -4.82 -3.34
CA ASP A 9 -9.03 -3.51 -2.77
C ASP A 9 -7.55 -3.45 -2.34
N GLN A 10 -6.92 -2.28 -2.41
CA GLN A 10 -5.52 -2.12 -2.00
C GLN A 10 -5.26 -2.52 -0.53
N ARG A 11 -6.21 -2.30 0.39
CA ARG A 11 -6.03 -2.69 1.80
C ARG A 11 -6.11 -4.20 1.98
N THR A 12 -6.96 -4.86 1.20
CA THR A 12 -7.04 -6.33 1.17
C THR A 12 -5.72 -6.91 0.69
N LEU A 13 -5.15 -6.33 -0.38
CA LEU A 13 -3.83 -6.71 -0.87
C LEU A 13 -2.73 -6.44 0.18
N LEU A 14 -2.75 -5.31 0.87
CA LEU A 14 -1.77 -4.98 1.92
C LEU A 14 -1.78 -6.01 3.06
N LYS A 15 -2.98 -6.42 3.50
CA LYS A 15 -3.15 -7.49 4.49
C LYS A 15 -2.66 -8.84 3.97
N PHE A 16 -2.89 -9.14 2.69
CA PHE A 16 -2.40 -10.36 2.05
C PHE A 16 -0.86 -10.38 1.98
N LEU A 17 -0.23 -9.29 1.55
CA LEU A 17 1.23 -9.16 1.47
C LEU A 17 1.89 -9.31 2.85
N LEU A 18 1.30 -8.70 3.89
CA LEU A 18 1.75 -8.92 5.26
C LEU A 18 1.68 -10.41 5.64
N ARG A 19 0.55 -11.07 5.41
CA ARG A 19 0.40 -12.50 5.77
C ARG A 19 1.42 -13.37 5.05
N LEU A 20 1.67 -13.07 3.78
CA LEU A 20 2.68 -13.73 2.98
C LEU A 20 4.08 -13.53 3.59
N LEU A 21 4.46 -12.30 3.93
CA LEU A 21 5.74 -12.00 4.59
C LEU A 21 5.89 -12.69 5.96
N THR A 22 4.80 -12.93 6.69
CA THR A 22 4.85 -13.74 7.92
C THR A 22 5.09 -15.22 7.64
N ILE A 23 4.39 -15.79 6.66
CA ILE A 23 4.60 -17.19 6.23
C ILE A 23 6.06 -17.38 5.77
N LEU A 24 6.63 -16.39 5.09
CA LEU A 24 8.02 -16.42 4.61
C LEU A 24 9.07 -16.18 5.71
N GLY A 25 8.66 -15.95 6.96
CA GLY A 25 9.57 -15.71 8.09
C GLY A 25 10.28 -14.36 8.02
N VAL A 26 9.63 -13.33 7.49
CA VAL A 26 10.19 -11.97 7.36
C VAL A 26 9.59 -11.02 8.40
N ILE A 27 8.27 -11.09 8.62
CA ILE A 27 7.57 -10.21 9.57
C ILE A 27 6.88 -11.05 10.66
N PRO A 28 7.34 -10.96 11.93
CA PRO A 28 6.85 -11.76 13.04
C PRO A 28 5.62 -11.18 13.71
N TYR A 29 4.48 -11.16 13.00
CA TYR A 29 3.24 -10.62 13.54
C TYR A 29 2.11 -11.65 13.58
N GLN A 30 1.11 -11.35 14.40
CA GLN A 30 -0.16 -12.04 14.45
C GLN A 30 -1.30 -11.01 14.50
N LEU A 31 -2.44 -11.34 13.89
CA LEU A 31 -3.66 -10.53 13.97
C LEU A 31 -4.51 -11.04 15.15
N CYS A 32 -4.60 -10.26 16.22
CA CYS A 32 -5.42 -10.57 17.39
C CYS A 32 -6.45 -9.45 17.58
N ASN A 33 -7.75 -9.76 17.52
CA ASN A 33 -8.84 -8.78 17.68
C ASN A 33 -8.66 -7.53 16.81
N ASP A 34 -8.40 -7.73 15.51
CA ASP A 34 -8.13 -6.68 14.50
C ASP A 34 -6.91 -5.78 14.79
N LYS A 35 -6.07 -6.16 15.76
CA LYS A 35 -4.82 -5.48 16.07
C LYS A 35 -3.64 -6.33 15.65
N PHE A 36 -2.66 -5.69 15.01
CA PHE A 36 -1.39 -6.31 14.68
C PHE A 36 -0.50 -6.33 15.93
N VAL A 37 -0.16 -7.52 16.41
CA VAL A 37 0.69 -7.73 17.58
C VAL A 37 1.92 -8.54 17.17
N ILE A 38 3.08 -8.23 17.73
CA ILE A 38 4.30 -9.02 17.52
C ILE A 38 4.13 -10.35 18.26
N SER A 39 4.32 -11.45 17.55
CA SER A 39 4.26 -12.79 18.13
C SER A 39 5.67 -13.32 18.37
N GLN A 40 5.93 -13.79 19.59
CA GLN A 40 7.24 -14.36 19.95
C GLN A 40 7.53 -15.65 19.17
N VAL A 41 6.49 -16.44 18.86
CA VAL A 41 6.63 -17.67 18.06
C VAL A 41 7.06 -17.31 16.64
N TYR A 42 6.39 -16.34 16.00
CA TYR A 42 6.79 -15.91 14.66
C TYR A 42 8.12 -15.17 14.66
N MET A 43 8.51 -14.51 15.76
CA MET A 43 9.84 -13.91 15.90
C MET A 43 10.92 -14.99 15.89
N GLY A 44 10.79 -16.02 16.73
CA GLY A 44 11.70 -17.16 16.73
C GLY A 44 11.77 -17.85 15.37
N LEU A 45 10.62 -18.08 14.73
CA LEU A 45 10.57 -18.67 13.38
C LEU A 45 11.26 -17.80 12.32
N SER A 46 11.04 -16.48 12.37
CA SER A 46 11.66 -15.54 11.42
C SER A 46 13.18 -15.54 11.59
N VAL A 47 13.67 -15.41 12.83
CA VAL A 47 15.11 -15.47 13.14
C VAL A 47 15.71 -16.80 12.71
N ALA A 48 15.08 -17.93 13.04
CA ALA A 48 15.55 -19.25 12.65
C ALA A 48 15.60 -19.42 11.12
N THR A 49 14.58 -18.94 10.41
CA THR A 49 14.53 -18.99 8.94
C THR A 49 15.64 -18.16 8.31
N GLN A 50 15.90 -16.95 8.82
CA GLN A 50 16.99 -16.11 8.33
C GLN A 50 18.36 -16.70 8.64
N LEU A 51 18.57 -17.28 9.82
CA LEU A 51 19.83 -17.97 10.17
C LEU A 51 20.06 -19.19 9.29
N LEU A 52 19.03 -20.01 9.08
CA LEU A 52 19.11 -21.19 8.21
C LEU A 52 19.48 -20.77 6.77
N ARG A 53 18.86 -19.70 6.26
CA ARG A 53 19.22 -19.10 4.98
C ARG A 53 20.69 -18.67 4.94
N ALA A 54 21.16 -17.97 5.98
CA ALA A 54 22.54 -17.49 6.06
C ALA A 54 23.54 -18.64 6.00
N ILE A 55 23.32 -19.66 6.83
CA ILE A 55 24.17 -20.86 6.89
C ILE A 55 24.17 -21.54 5.52
N PHE A 56 22.99 -21.73 4.94
CA PHE A 56 22.87 -22.41 3.66
C PHE A 56 23.55 -21.63 2.52
N TYR A 57 23.39 -20.31 2.46
CA TYR A 57 24.11 -19.48 1.49
C TYR A 57 25.62 -19.51 1.73
N GLY A 58 26.04 -19.45 2.99
CA GLY A 58 27.43 -19.61 3.38
C GLY A 58 28.04 -20.91 2.88
N LEU A 59 27.35 -22.03 3.08
CA LEU A 59 27.85 -23.35 2.70
C LEU A 59 27.78 -23.64 1.19
N SER A 60 26.77 -23.09 0.49
CA SER A 60 26.51 -23.48 -0.90
C SER A 60 26.96 -22.49 -1.96
N LYS A 61 27.11 -21.21 -1.61
CA LYS A 61 27.42 -20.15 -2.57
C LYS A 61 28.78 -19.53 -2.38
N PHE A 62 29.41 -19.66 -1.20
CA PHE A 62 30.78 -19.18 -1.08
C PHE A 62 31.69 -20.01 -1.98
N PRO A 63 32.37 -19.38 -2.96
CA PRO A 63 33.27 -20.11 -3.81
C PRO A 63 34.39 -20.70 -2.95
N SER A 64 34.74 -21.97 -3.19
CA SER A 64 36.01 -22.50 -2.70
C SER A 64 37.14 -21.58 -3.17
N ALA A 65 38.15 -21.40 -2.32
CA ALA A 65 39.23 -20.43 -2.48
C ALA A 65 40.10 -20.61 -3.74
N GLU A 66 39.84 -21.65 -4.55
CA GLU A 66 40.47 -21.84 -5.85
C GLU A 66 39.93 -20.81 -6.86
N MET A 67 40.62 -19.67 -6.95
CA MET A 67 40.54 -18.76 -8.08
C MET A 67 41.33 -19.35 -9.25
N ALA A 68 40.67 -20.20 -10.04
CA ALA A 68 41.31 -20.88 -11.17
C ALA A 68 41.14 -20.15 -12.52
N SER A 69 40.30 -19.11 -12.62
CA SER A 69 40.09 -18.40 -13.90
C SER A 69 40.84 -17.07 -13.96
N SER A 70 41.73 -16.93 -14.95
CA SER A 70 42.31 -15.64 -15.34
C SER A 70 41.30 -14.67 -15.96
N ASN A 71 40.11 -15.17 -16.35
CA ASN A 71 39.04 -14.37 -16.90
C ASN A 71 38.29 -13.60 -15.79
N PHE A 72 38.42 -12.27 -15.81
CA PHE A 72 37.77 -11.35 -14.86
C PHE A 72 36.24 -11.55 -14.78
N TYR A 73 35.56 -11.72 -15.93
CA TYR A 73 34.12 -11.90 -15.97
C TYR A 73 33.69 -13.19 -15.25
N VAL A 74 34.42 -14.30 -15.48
CA VAL A 74 34.15 -15.58 -14.80
C VAL A 74 34.38 -15.44 -13.29
N ALA A 75 35.44 -14.73 -12.89
CA ALA A 75 35.71 -14.47 -11.47
C ALA A 75 34.57 -13.66 -10.82
N VAL A 76 34.13 -12.55 -11.42
CA VAL A 76 33.04 -11.72 -10.89
C VAL A 76 31.74 -12.52 -10.81
N MET A 77 31.37 -13.25 -11.86
CA MET A 77 30.15 -14.06 -11.88
C MET A 77 30.17 -15.21 -10.86
N LYS A 78 31.37 -15.70 -10.47
CA LYS A 78 31.52 -16.70 -9.39
C LYS A 78 31.14 -16.12 -8.02
N PHE A 79 31.49 -14.86 -7.75
CA PHE A 79 31.16 -14.16 -6.49
C PHE A 79 29.80 -13.46 -6.50
N TRP A 80 29.14 -13.39 -7.67
CA TRP A 80 27.87 -12.70 -7.83
C TRP A 80 26.75 -13.23 -6.94
N PRO A 81 26.42 -14.54 -6.95
CA PRO A 81 25.29 -15.03 -6.17
C PRO A 81 25.44 -14.80 -4.66
N PRO A 82 26.63 -14.95 -4.04
CA PRO A 82 26.87 -14.52 -2.66
C PRO A 82 26.54 -13.05 -2.39
N VAL A 83 27.01 -12.13 -3.25
CA VAL A 83 26.79 -10.69 -3.07
C VAL A 83 25.30 -10.36 -3.10
N VAL A 84 24.59 -10.87 -4.11
CA VAL A 84 23.13 -10.70 -4.24
C VAL A 84 22.41 -11.26 -3.00
N SER A 85 22.83 -12.44 -2.54
CA SER A 85 22.25 -13.08 -1.34
C SER A 85 22.47 -12.24 -0.09
N VAL A 86 23.67 -11.67 0.11
CA VAL A 86 23.99 -10.79 1.26
C VAL A 86 23.12 -9.55 1.23
N VAL A 87 22.95 -8.90 0.07
CA VAL A 87 22.07 -7.74 -0.08
C VAL A 87 20.65 -8.11 0.29
N LEU A 88 20.11 -9.18 -0.29
CA LEU A 88 18.76 -9.67 -0.04
C LEU A 88 18.53 -9.97 1.46
N MET A 89 19.47 -10.67 2.09
CA MET A 89 19.40 -10.98 3.51
C MET A 89 19.43 -9.71 4.37
N THR A 90 20.26 -8.73 4.00
CA THR A 90 20.33 -7.44 4.69
C THR A 90 18.97 -6.72 4.63
N VAL A 91 18.30 -6.72 3.48
CA VAL A 91 16.93 -6.16 3.36
C VAL A 91 15.94 -6.87 4.28
N MET A 92 15.99 -8.21 4.33
CA MET A 92 15.10 -8.99 5.21
C MET A 92 15.36 -8.70 6.68
N TRP A 93 16.62 -8.57 7.10
CA TRP A 93 16.99 -8.21 8.47
C TRP A 93 16.57 -6.79 8.85
N ILE A 94 16.72 -5.83 7.93
CA ILE A 94 16.20 -4.47 8.12
C ILE A 94 14.68 -4.51 8.31
N LEU A 95 13.96 -5.28 7.50
CA LEU A 95 12.51 -5.39 7.66
C LEU A 95 12.12 -6.02 9.00
N LEU A 96 12.80 -7.11 9.38
CA LEU A 96 12.58 -7.81 10.63
C LEU A 96 12.78 -6.86 11.83
N THR A 97 13.88 -6.11 11.85
CA THR A 97 14.17 -5.12 12.91
C THR A 97 13.18 -3.96 12.94
N HIS A 98 12.65 -3.55 11.77
CA HIS A 98 11.67 -2.47 11.65
C HIS A 98 10.20 -2.93 11.74
N THR A 99 9.94 -4.21 12.04
CA THR A 99 8.60 -4.82 12.05
C THR A 99 7.57 -3.97 12.80
N ARG A 100 7.91 -3.50 14.01
CA ARG A 100 6.96 -2.72 14.82
C ARG A 100 6.45 -1.48 14.09
N VAL A 101 7.34 -0.79 13.37
CA VAL A 101 6.95 0.44 12.66
C VAL A 101 6.17 0.11 11.40
N VAL A 102 6.54 -0.95 10.67
CA VAL A 102 5.76 -1.45 9.53
C VAL A 102 4.32 -1.79 9.95
N LEU A 103 4.13 -2.46 11.10
CA LEU A 103 2.80 -2.78 11.60
C LEU A 103 1.98 -1.54 11.98
N ILE A 104 2.61 -0.52 12.56
CA ILE A 104 1.95 0.76 12.86
C ILE A 104 1.47 1.43 11.57
N ILE A 105 2.33 1.49 10.55
CA ILE A 105 1.99 2.05 9.24
C ILE A 105 0.80 1.30 8.66
N VAL A 106 0.90 -0.04 8.55
CA VAL A 106 -0.18 -0.83 7.95
C VAL A 106 -1.47 -0.70 8.74
N HIS A 107 -1.42 -0.72 10.09
CA HIS A 107 -2.59 -0.51 10.92
C HIS A 107 -3.29 0.81 10.61
N ASN A 108 -2.54 1.91 10.58
CA ASN A 108 -3.07 3.24 10.28
C ASN A 108 -3.71 3.28 8.88
N LEU A 109 -3.02 2.72 7.87
CA LEU A 109 -3.51 2.68 6.49
C LEU A 109 -4.74 1.79 6.31
N THR A 110 -4.83 0.67 7.04
CA THR A 110 -6.02 -0.19 6.97
C THR A 110 -7.24 0.43 7.63
N ASN A 111 -7.03 1.29 8.63
CA ASN A 111 -8.09 1.93 9.42
C ASN A 111 -8.47 3.33 8.93
N SER A 112 -7.81 3.86 7.90
CA SER A 112 -8.17 5.17 7.38
C SER A 112 -9.56 5.15 6.74
N ASN A 113 -10.21 6.31 6.66
CA ASN A 113 -11.55 6.43 6.08
C ASN A 113 -11.54 6.65 4.55
N THR A 114 -10.39 6.46 3.90
CA THR A 114 -10.30 6.67 2.44
C THR A 114 -11.24 5.76 1.68
N GLN A 115 -11.80 6.28 0.59
CA GLN A 115 -12.63 5.52 -0.33
C GLN A 115 -11.86 4.32 -0.91
N TYR A 116 -12.61 3.33 -1.37
CA TYR A 116 -12.10 2.15 -2.08
C TYR A 116 -11.05 2.55 -3.12
N ILE A 117 -9.83 2.00 -2.99
CA ILE A 117 -8.75 2.25 -3.95
C ILE A 117 -8.52 0.95 -4.73
N PRO A 118 -8.86 0.92 -6.04
CA PRO A 118 -8.64 -0.28 -6.83
C PRO A 118 -7.15 -0.60 -6.93
N VAL A 119 -6.83 -1.89 -6.96
CA VAL A 119 -5.48 -2.35 -7.30
C VAL A 119 -5.20 -1.99 -8.76
N GLY A 120 -4.13 -1.22 -8.98
CA GLY A 120 -3.71 -0.79 -10.32
C GLY A 120 -3.23 -1.97 -11.17
N ILE A 121 -3.33 -1.79 -12.50
CA ILE A 121 -2.85 -2.76 -13.51
C ILE A 121 -1.40 -3.16 -13.22
N SER A 122 -0.59 -2.22 -12.73
CA SER A 122 0.82 -2.45 -12.46
C SER A 122 1.10 -3.61 -11.51
N THR A 123 0.23 -3.79 -10.53
CA THR A 123 0.38 -4.86 -9.54
C THR A 123 0.03 -6.22 -10.11
N TYR A 124 -1.00 -6.28 -10.96
CA TYR A 124 -1.34 -7.49 -11.69
C TYR A 124 -0.22 -7.87 -12.66
N SER A 125 0.35 -6.90 -13.36
CA SER A 125 1.53 -7.11 -14.21
C SER A 125 2.70 -7.69 -13.42
N MET A 126 3.02 -7.16 -12.24
CA MET A 126 4.10 -7.70 -11.40
C MET A 126 3.85 -9.14 -10.96
N VAL A 127 2.60 -9.48 -10.59
CA VAL A 127 2.23 -10.86 -10.24
C VAL A 127 2.39 -11.80 -11.43
N VAL A 128 1.98 -11.38 -12.63
CA VAL A 128 2.16 -12.17 -13.86
C VAL A 128 3.64 -12.37 -14.17
N LEU A 129 4.45 -11.31 -14.09
CA LEU A 129 5.90 -11.41 -14.29
C LEU A 129 6.55 -12.36 -13.30
N PHE A 130 6.14 -12.31 -12.03
CA PHE A 130 6.63 -13.23 -11.01
C PHE A 130 6.25 -14.69 -11.30
N ILE A 131 5.02 -14.96 -11.75
CA ILE A 131 4.60 -16.32 -12.12
C ILE A 131 5.43 -16.84 -13.29
N LEU A 132 5.67 -16.00 -14.30
CA LEU A 132 6.49 -16.35 -15.46
C LEU A 132 7.94 -16.64 -15.06
N ASP A 133 8.54 -15.76 -14.26
CA ASP A 133 9.89 -15.95 -13.72
C ASP A 133 10.01 -17.26 -12.94
N PHE A 134 9.03 -17.54 -12.06
CA PHE A 134 8.97 -18.79 -11.31
C PHE A 134 8.90 -20.02 -12.21
N ILE A 135 8.07 -20.00 -13.26
CA ILE A 135 7.96 -21.11 -14.23
C ILE A 135 9.29 -21.32 -14.96
N ILE A 136 9.91 -20.24 -15.43
CA ILE A 136 11.20 -20.29 -16.12
C ILE A 136 12.27 -20.85 -15.19
N ALA A 137 12.34 -20.37 -13.96
CA ALA A 137 13.33 -20.81 -12.99
C ALA A 137 13.15 -22.28 -12.58
N ILE A 138 11.90 -22.78 -12.47
CA ILE A 138 11.65 -24.22 -12.31
C ILE A 138 12.25 -24.99 -13.49
N HIS A 139 11.91 -24.58 -14.71
CA HIS A 139 12.35 -25.27 -15.90
C HIS A 139 13.89 -25.30 -16.01
N VAL A 140 14.55 -24.18 -15.73
CA VAL A 140 16.01 -24.07 -15.76
C VAL A 140 16.66 -24.93 -14.67
N VAL A 141 16.18 -24.85 -13.42
CA VAL A 141 16.79 -25.61 -12.33
C VAL A 141 16.64 -27.11 -12.54
N PHE A 142 15.45 -27.59 -12.90
CA PHE A 142 15.19 -29.02 -13.01
C PHE A 142 15.63 -29.66 -14.34
N SER A 143 16.11 -28.88 -15.31
CA SER A 143 16.70 -29.40 -16.55
C SER A 143 18.22 -29.67 -16.46
N LEU A 144 18.90 -29.13 -15.45
CA LEU A 144 20.33 -29.36 -15.23
C LEU A 144 20.57 -30.76 -14.61
N PRO A 145 21.63 -31.50 -14.99
CA PRO A 145 22.00 -32.77 -14.37
C PRO A 145 22.50 -32.58 -12.92
N GLY A 146 22.38 -33.61 -12.07
CA GLY A 146 22.80 -33.58 -10.65
C GLY A 146 21.74 -34.05 -9.64
N ASP A 147 22.00 -33.85 -8.35
CA ASP A 147 21.13 -34.25 -7.22
C ASP A 147 19.83 -33.42 -7.18
N GLU A 148 18.69 -34.12 -7.33
CA GLU A 148 17.36 -33.52 -7.35
C GLU A 148 16.96 -32.86 -6.03
N VAL A 149 17.36 -33.44 -4.89
CA VAL A 149 17.02 -32.95 -3.56
C VAL A 149 17.75 -31.64 -3.30
N LEU A 150 19.05 -31.61 -3.60
CA LEU A 150 19.87 -30.41 -3.45
C LEU A 150 19.35 -29.28 -4.34
N ARG A 151 18.97 -29.60 -5.59
CA ARG A 151 18.35 -28.62 -6.51
C ARG A 151 17.02 -28.09 -6.01
N ALA A 152 16.13 -28.96 -5.54
CA ALA A 152 14.84 -28.56 -4.99
C ALA A 152 15.04 -27.64 -3.77
N PHE A 153 16.00 -27.96 -2.91
CA PHE A 153 16.31 -27.14 -1.75
C PHE A 153 16.88 -25.77 -2.15
N HIS A 154 17.83 -25.71 -3.09
CA HIS A 154 18.32 -24.44 -3.64
C HIS A 154 17.21 -23.60 -4.27
N PHE A 155 16.35 -24.24 -5.05
CA PHE A 155 15.22 -23.60 -5.70
C PHE A 155 14.31 -22.97 -4.64
N ILE A 156 13.85 -23.73 -3.65
CA ILE A 156 12.97 -23.25 -2.59
C ILE A 156 13.64 -22.09 -1.85
N ASN A 157 14.90 -22.22 -1.44
CA ASN A 157 15.58 -21.19 -0.66
C ASN A 157 15.71 -19.86 -1.42
N ASN A 158 16.15 -19.91 -2.67
CA ASN A 158 16.32 -18.71 -3.51
C ASN A 158 14.97 -18.06 -3.81
N HIS A 159 13.97 -18.85 -4.21
CA HIS A 159 12.65 -18.32 -4.57
C HIS A 159 11.88 -17.78 -3.38
N THR A 160 12.05 -18.37 -2.19
CA THR A 160 11.43 -17.85 -0.96
C THR A 160 12.03 -16.49 -0.60
N GLY A 161 13.35 -16.31 -0.79
CA GLY A 161 14.02 -15.03 -0.62
C GLY A 161 13.55 -13.98 -1.64
N PHE A 162 13.49 -14.35 -2.92
CA PHE A 162 13.04 -13.47 -3.99
C PHE A 162 11.56 -13.08 -3.85
N LEU A 163 10.69 -14.04 -3.52
CA LEU A 163 9.27 -13.79 -3.24
C LEU A 163 9.10 -12.83 -2.06
N ALA A 164 9.91 -12.97 -1.01
CA ALA A 164 9.92 -12.02 0.08
C ALA A 164 10.32 -10.63 -0.39
N PHE A 165 11.36 -10.50 -1.21
CA PHE A 165 11.81 -9.22 -1.78
C PHE A 165 10.73 -8.51 -2.58
N ILE A 166 10.10 -9.21 -3.54
CA ILE A 166 9.00 -8.65 -4.33
C ILE A 166 7.83 -8.24 -3.43
N SER A 167 7.52 -9.07 -2.42
CA SER A 167 6.46 -8.76 -1.47
C SER A 167 6.74 -7.48 -0.68
N VAL A 168 8.01 -7.23 -0.31
CA VAL A 168 8.44 -5.97 0.31
C VAL A 168 8.28 -4.80 -0.65
N THR A 169 8.73 -4.92 -1.89
CA THR A 169 8.60 -3.87 -2.91
C THR A 169 7.13 -3.51 -3.14
N LEU A 170 6.24 -4.51 -3.27
CA LEU A 170 4.81 -4.29 -3.40
C LEU A 170 4.19 -3.68 -2.14
N LEU A 171 4.59 -4.13 -0.96
CA LEU A 171 4.12 -3.57 0.32
C LEU A 171 4.46 -2.08 0.41
N LEU A 172 5.70 -1.72 0.05
CA LEU A 172 6.19 -0.35 0.02
C LEU A 172 5.36 0.50 -0.95
N HIS A 173 5.30 0.09 -2.21
CA HIS A 173 4.56 0.81 -3.25
C HIS A 173 3.09 1.02 -2.85
N LYS A 174 2.43 0.00 -2.28
CA LYS A 174 1.03 0.14 -1.82
C LYS A 174 0.87 1.01 -0.59
N ALA A 175 1.78 0.93 0.37
CA ALA A 175 1.76 1.82 1.53
C ALA A 175 1.87 3.29 1.08
N MET A 176 2.80 3.59 0.16
CA MET A 176 2.98 4.93 -0.39
C MET A 176 1.75 5.41 -1.15
N ASN A 177 1.16 4.58 -2.04
CA ASN A 177 -0.04 5.00 -2.79
C ASN A 177 -1.23 5.32 -1.88
N ILE A 178 -1.43 4.57 -0.79
CA ILE A 178 -2.49 4.85 0.18
C ILE A 178 -2.20 6.16 0.92
N VAL A 179 -0.96 6.38 1.37
CA VAL A 179 -0.54 7.63 2.02
C VAL A 179 -0.75 8.83 1.09
N THR A 180 -0.35 8.73 -0.18
CA THR A 180 -0.55 9.80 -1.17
C THR A 180 -2.03 10.08 -1.41
N SER A 181 -2.86 9.03 -1.50
CA SER A 181 -4.31 9.18 -1.59
C SER A 181 -4.91 9.89 -0.36
N GLU A 182 -4.42 9.58 0.85
CA GLU A 182 -4.82 10.26 2.08
C GLU A 182 -4.44 11.74 2.08
N ILE A 183 -3.22 12.09 1.65
CA ILE A 183 -2.77 13.48 1.51
C ILE A 183 -3.67 14.23 0.52
N ASN A 184 -3.90 13.67 -0.66
CA ASN A 184 -4.74 14.28 -1.70
C ASN A 184 -6.19 14.47 -1.23
N ASN A 185 -6.75 13.48 -0.55
CA ASN A 185 -8.10 13.59 0.02
C ASN A 185 -8.18 14.70 1.07
N LEU A 186 -7.19 14.80 1.96
CA LEU A 186 -7.12 15.88 2.96
C LEU A 186 -6.98 17.26 2.30
N LEU A 187 -6.13 17.39 1.29
CA LEU A 187 -5.97 18.63 0.52
C LEU A 187 -7.27 19.03 -0.19
N ASN A 188 -7.97 18.08 -0.80
CA ASN A 188 -9.26 18.32 -1.45
C ASN A 188 -10.33 18.75 -0.43
N MET A 189 -10.38 18.12 0.75
CA MET A 189 -11.27 18.55 1.84
C MET A 189 -10.97 19.97 2.32
N LEU A 190 -9.68 20.36 2.36
CA LEU A 190 -9.26 21.71 2.73
C LEU A 190 -9.58 22.74 1.64
N ARG A 191 -9.40 22.40 0.36
CA ARG A 191 -9.68 23.27 -0.80
C ARG A 191 -11.17 23.50 -1.03
N LEU A 192 -11.98 22.45 -0.91
CA LEU A 192 -13.44 22.52 -1.09
C LEU A 192 -14.16 23.19 0.10
N ARG A 193 -13.43 23.58 1.14
CA ARG A 193 -13.97 24.40 2.23
C ARG A 193 -13.84 25.87 1.86
N PRO A 194 -14.92 26.55 1.42
CA PRO A 194 -14.94 27.98 1.55
C PRO A 194 -14.85 28.27 3.05
N PHE A 195 -13.73 28.81 3.50
CA PHE A 195 -13.72 29.66 4.69
C PHE A 195 -14.71 30.76 4.36
N SER A 196 -15.98 30.56 4.74
CA SER A 196 -17.00 31.56 4.51
C SER A 196 -16.48 32.82 5.18
N LYS A 197 -16.25 33.85 4.35
CA LYS A 197 -16.02 35.23 4.80
C LYS A 197 -17.31 35.68 5.52
N ARG A 198 -17.57 35.17 6.72
CA ARG A 198 -18.74 35.49 7.52
C ARG A 198 -18.38 36.54 8.55
N SER A 199 -17.74 37.62 8.11
CA SER A 199 -17.37 38.76 8.97
C SER A 199 -17.59 40.13 8.31
N ARG A 200 -18.43 40.27 7.27
CA ARG A 200 -18.68 41.60 6.69
C ARG A 200 -20.11 41.99 6.34
N GLU A 201 -21.13 41.28 6.85
CA GLU A 201 -22.54 41.66 6.61
C GLU A 201 -23.41 41.72 7.87
N ARG A 202 -22.82 41.96 9.05
CA ARG A 202 -23.59 42.27 10.27
C ARG A 202 -23.72 43.77 10.58
N LYS A 203 -23.51 44.66 9.60
CA LYS A 203 -23.63 46.11 9.81
C LYS A 203 -24.64 46.84 8.93
N ILE A 204 -25.45 46.15 8.12
CA ILE A 204 -26.42 46.82 7.23
C ILE A 204 -27.76 46.07 7.16
N VAL A 205 -28.37 45.69 8.29
CA VAL A 205 -29.84 45.53 8.36
C VAL A 205 -30.29 45.83 9.78
N GLU A 206 -30.08 47.06 10.22
CA GLU A 206 -30.68 47.56 11.46
C GLU A 206 -31.24 48.97 11.22
N HIS A 207 -31.81 49.23 10.04
CA HIS A 207 -32.64 50.41 9.79
C HIS A 207 -33.64 50.12 8.67
N SER A 208 -34.80 49.58 9.04
CA SER A 208 -36.08 49.83 8.35
C SER A 208 -37.21 49.15 9.13
N ALA A 209 -37.50 49.67 10.32
CA ALA A 209 -38.78 49.48 10.97
C ALA A 209 -39.61 50.73 10.71
N SER A 210 -40.66 50.63 9.89
CA SER A 210 -41.75 51.61 9.84
C SER A 210 -42.85 51.18 8.85
N LYS A 211 -44.01 50.78 9.41
CA LYS A 211 -45.40 51.15 9.04
C LYS A 211 -45.94 50.73 7.65
N THR A 212 -47.21 50.39 7.37
CA THR A 212 -48.50 50.18 8.09
C THR A 212 -49.53 49.76 7.01
N THR A 213 -50.32 48.70 7.26
CA THR A 213 -51.76 48.46 6.94
C THR A 213 -52.35 48.42 5.50
N SER A 214 -53.15 47.34 5.27
CA SER A 214 -54.34 47.09 4.39
C SER A 214 -54.20 47.25 2.86
N GLN A 215 -54.91 46.54 1.95
CA GLN A 215 -56.26 45.94 1.92
C GLN A 215 -56.33 44.68 1.01
N LEU A 216 -57.38 43.89 1.22
CA LEU A 216 -57.98 42.87 0.33
C LEU A 216 -58.56 43.54 -0.95
N PRO A 217 -58.80 42.83 -2.08
CA PRO A 217 -60.03 42.04 -2.21
C PRO A 217 -59.91 40.70 -2.99
N THR A 218 -60.96 39.91 -2.75
CA THR A 218 -61.44 38.62 -3.24
C THR A 218 -61.65 38.53 -4.77
N LEU A 219 -61.50 37.34 -5.37
CA LEU A 219 -62.59 36.70 -6.14
C LEU A 219 -62.36 35.20 -6.42
N ASP A 220 -63.49 34.51 -6.50
CA ASP A 220 -63.81 33.09 -6.59
C ASP A 220 -63.26 32.31 -7.80
N LEU A 221 -63.08 30.99 -7.64
CA LEU A 221 -63.87 30.04 -8.43
C LEU A 221 -63.93 28.65 -7.77
N ALA A 222 -65.16 28.20 -7.54
CA ALA A 222 -65.53 26.88 -7.06
C ALA A 222 -65.42 25.80 -8.16
N LEU A 223 -65.19 24.54 -7.76
CA LEU A 223 -65.96 23.38 -8.23
C LEU A 223 -65.57 22.12 -7.43
N THR A 224 -66.52 21.70 -6.59
CA THR A 224 -67.00 20.33 -6.33
C THR A 224 -66.01 19.16 -6.31
N THR A 225 -66.00 18.38 -5.22
CA THR A 225 -66.58 17.02 -5.18
C THR A 225 -66.75 16.58 -3.72
N LYS A 226 -67.88 15.93 -3.44
CA LYS A 226 -68.38 15.49 -2.14
C LYS A 226 -67.66 14.24 -1.60
N GLU A 227 -67.84 14.05 -0.29
CA GLU A 227 -67.94 12.76 0.42
C GLU A 227 -66.64 11.98 0.68
N ASN A 228 -66.06 12.20 1.86
CA ASN A 228 -65.97 11.15 2.89
C ASN A 228 -65.42 11.74 4.20
N GLU A 229 -66.33 12.06 5.11
CA GLU A 229 -66.05 12.56 6.44
C GLU A 229 -66.32 11.46 7.46
N VAL A 230 -65.41 10.49 7.63
CA VAL A 230 -65.26 9.73 8.88
C VAL A 230 -63.79 9.30 8.98
N ASN A 231 -63.12 9.58 10.11
CA ASN A 231 -61.80 9.06 10.55
C ASN A 231 -60.48 9.86 10.34
N THR A 232 -60.48 11.19 10.34
CA THR A 232 -59.21 11.97 10.39
C THR A 232 -59.08 13.00 11.52
N LYS A 233 -59.93 12.95 12.55
CA LYS A 233 -59.78 13.83 13.73
C LYS A 233 -58.92 13.26 14.88
N LYS A 234 -58.43 12.03 14.80
CA LYS A 234 -57.56 11.42 15.85
C LYS A 234 -56.10 11.17 15.47
N VAL A 235 -55.68 11.54 14.26
CA VAL A 235 -54.28 11.37 13.80
C VAL A 235 -53.51 12.69 13.75
N VAL A 236 -54.20 13.83 13.64
CA VAL A 236 -53.53 15.15 13.51
C VAL A 236 -52.96 15.65 14.85
N GLU A 237 -53.54 15.25 15.98
CA GLU A 237 -53.08 15.70 17.32
C GLU A 237 -51.84 14.94 17.82
N LYS A 238 -51.52 13.77 17.22
CA LYS A 238 -50.31 13.00 17.56
C LYS A 238 -49.10 13.34 16.67
N VAL A 239 -49.31 14.07 15.58
CA VAL A 239 -48.25 14.56 14.69
C VAL A 239 -47.81 15.99 15.05
N LEU A 240 -48.66 16.78 15.74
CA LEU A 240 -48.32 18.17 16.10
C LEU A 240 -47.57 18.36 17.44
N MET A 241 -47.37 17.30 18.22
CA MET A 241 -46.71 17.37 19.55
C MET A 241 -45.30 16.72 19.59
N SER A 242 -44.78 16.25 18.45
CA SER A 242 -43.44 15.65 18.36
C SER A 242 -42.40 16.56 17.70
N SER A 243 -42.81 17.66 17.07
CA SER A 243 -41.90 18.68 16.53
C SER A 243 -41.42 19.61 17.64
N ARG A 244 -40.63 19.07 18.59
CA ARG A 244 -39.65 19.89 19.29
C ARG A 244 -38.72 20.46 18.23
N PRO A 245 -38.56 21.79 18.10
CA PRO A 245 -37.51 22.34 17.28
C PRO A 245 -36.21 21.88 17.94
N ASN A 246 -35.51 20.95 17.30
CA ASN A 246 -34.16 20.59 17.67
C ASN A 246 -33.39 21.91 17.84
N GLY A 247 -32.91 22.14 19.06
CA GLY A 247 -32.18 23.33 19.42
C GLY A 247 -31.14 23.58 18.34
N PHE A 248 -31.13 24.80 17.82
CA PHE A 248 -30.05 25.32 17.00
C PHE A 248 -28.73 24.95 17.69
N GLU A 249 -28.07 23.89 17.21
CA GLU A 249 -26.68 23.64 17.54
C GLU A 249 -25.95 24.92 17.20
N LYS A 250 -25.39 25.59 18.22
CA LYS A 250 -24.66 26.83 18.01
C LYS A 250 -23.60 26.52 16.93
N PRO A 251 -23.57 27.28 15.82
CA PRO A 251 -22.64 27.03 14.72
C PRO A 251 -21.17 27.09 15.17
N GLU A 252 -20.90 27.68 16.33
CA GLU A 252 -19.58 27.75 16.96
C GLU A 252 -19.11 26.40 17.52
N THR A 253 -19.98 25.62 18.17
CA THR A 253 -19.61 24.30 18.73
C THR A 253 -19.42 23.23 17.64
N SER A 254 -20.10 23.37 16.50
CA SER A 254 -19.88 22.48 15.34
C SER A 254 -18.63 22.86 14.55
N ALA A 255 -18.22 24.13 14.54
CA ALA A 255 -16.98 24.56 13.88
C ALA A 255 -15.73 24.13 14.64
N THR A 256 -15.73 24.24 15.98
CA THR A 256 -14.59 23.85 16.84
C THR A 256 -14.35 22.35 16.81
N SER A 257 -15.39 21.53 17.01
CA SER A 257 -15.30 20.06 16.92
C SER A 257 -14.81 19.59 15.55
N ARG A 258 -15.23 20.26 14.47
CA ARG A 258 -14.73 19.97 13.11
C ARG A 258 -13.26 20.35 12.92
N LEU A 259 -12.80 21.45 13.49
CA LEU A 259 -11.38 21.85 13.43
C LEU A 259 -10.50 20.88 14.23
N GLU A 260 -10.98 20.43 15.39
CA GLU A 260 -10.31 19.41 16.20
C GLU A 260 -10.16 18.08 15.46
N ASN A 261 -11.20 17.65 14.74
CA ASN A 261 -11.15 16.45 13.90
C ASN A 261 -10.10 16.58 12.79
N VAL A 262 -10.06 17.70 12.06
CA VAL A 262 -9.04 17.96 11.03
C VAL A 262 -7.64 17.98 11.64
N ARG A 263 -7.46 18.60 12.81
CA ARG A 263 -6.17 18.62 13.52
C ARG A 263 -5.72 17.22 13.93
N LYS A 264 -6.65 16.37 14.38
CA LYS A 264 -6.39 14.98 14.74
C LYS A 264 -6.00 14.15 13.51
N GLU A 265 -6.72 14.30 12.39
CA GLU A 265 -6.39 13.63 11.12
C GLU A 265 -5.01 14.07 10.61
N LEU A 266 -4.71 15.36 10.60
CA LEU A 266 -3.41 15.90 10.18
C LEU A 266 -2.27 15.37 11.05
N LYS A 267 -2.47 15.28 12.37
CA LYS A 267 -1.47 14.72 13.30
C LYS A 267 -1.20 13.26 12.98
N THR A 268 -2.26 12.46 12.78
CA THR A 268 -2.15 11.05 12.40
C THR A 268 -1.45 10.88 11.06
N LEU A 269 -1.82 11.68 10.04
CA LEU A 269 -1.22 11.65 8.72
C LEU A 269 0.28 11.98 8.77
N ARG A 270 0.65 13.06 9.48
CA ARG A 270 2.06 13.45 9.68
C ARG A 270 2.86 12.34 10.35
N GLN A 271 2.27 11.68 11.36
CA GLN A 271 2.91 10.56 12.04
C GLN A 271 3.08 9.36 11.10
N THR A 272 2.04 8.99 10.34
CA THR A 272 2.11 7.91 9.34
C THR A 272 3.18 8.20 8.30
N VAL A 273 3.19 9.39 7.71
CA VAL A 273 4.21 9.85 6.75
C VAL A 273 5.62 9.75 7.33
N SER A 274 5.84 10.26 8.54
CA SER A 274 7.15 10.21 9.20
C SER A 274 7.61 8.77 9.45
N CYS A 275 6.71 7.91 9.93
CA CYS A 275 6.98 6.50 10.14
C CYS A 275 7.28 5.77 8.82
N THR A 276 6.49 6.01 7.78
CA THR A 276 6.67 5.48 6.42
C THR A 276 8.05 5.85 5.89
N HIS A 277 8.43 7.12 5.93
CA HIS A 277 9.75 7.57 5.46
C HIS A 277 10.90 6.94 6.26
N LYS A 278 10.79 6.89 7.59
CA LYS A 278 11.83 6.32 8.45
C LYS A 278 12.01 4.81 8.26
N SER A 279 10.92 4.08 8.05
CA SER A 279 10.95 2.61 8.01
C SER A 279 11.26 2.08 6.61
N PHE A 280 10.77 2.78 5.59
CA PHE A 280 10.91 2.33 4.22
C PHE A 280 12.10 2.93 3.49
N SER A 281 12.75 3.99 3.99
CA SER A 281 13.99 4.48 3.38
C SER A 281 15.08 3.42 3.34
N ALA A 282 15.28 2.67 4.42
CA ALA A 282 16.25 1.58 4.47
C ALA A 282 15.86 0.40 3.58
N ALA A 283 14.58 0.02 3.57
CA ALA A 283 14.08 -1.04 2.67
C ALA A 283 14.17 -0.64 1.19
N ALA A 284 13.80 0.59 0.85
CA ALA A 284 13.91 1.15 -0.49
C ALA A 284 15.38 1.24 -0.94
N LEU A 285 16.29 1.70 -0.07
CA LEU A 285 17.72 1.68 -0.35
C LEU A 285 18.21 0.26 -0.61
N GLY A 286 17.77 -0.71 0.20
CA GLY A 286 18.07 -2.13 0.00
C GLY A 286 17.60 -2.65 -1.35
N VAL A 287 16.37 -2.32 -1.74
CA VAL A 287 15.83 -2.65 -3.07
C VAL A 287 16.68 -2.00 -4.16
N LEU A 288 16.99 -0.72 -4.04
CA LEU A 288 17.84 -0.02 -5.02
C LEU A 288 19.23 -0.64 -5.14
N VAL A 289 19.89 -0.98 -4.03
CA VAL A 289 21.20 -1.63 -4.05
C VAL A 289 21.12 -2.99 -4.74
N TYR A 290 20.07 -3.78 -4.46
CA TYR A 290 19.83 -5.05 -5.14
C TYR A 290 19.71 -4.85 -6.67
N GLU A 291 18.90 -3.90 -7.10
CA GLU A 291 18.71 -3.63 -8.53
C GLU A 291 19.99 -3.10 -9.21
N GLN A 292 20.76 -2.24 -8.54
CA GLN A 292 22.04 -1.76 -9.07
C GLN A 292 23.07 -2.88 -9.21
N VAL A 293 23.09 -3.81 -8.25
CA VAL A 293 23.85 -5.03 -8.36
C VAL A 293 23.36 -5.76 -9.61
N GLU A 294 22.10 -6.20 -9.71
CA GLU A 294 21.65 -7.00 -10.87
C GLU A 294 21.89 -6.35 -12.25
N LEU A 295 21.73 -5.03 -12.37
CA LEU A 295 22.06 -4.29 -13.59
C LEU A 295 23.55 -4.36 -13.96
N LEU A 296 24.45 -4.35 -12.98
CA LEU A 296 25.89 -4.53 -13.22
C LEU A 296 26.20 -5.93 -13.74
N ALA A 297 25.60 -6.99 -13.20
CA ALA A 297 25.79 -8.34 -13.76
C ALA A 297 25.26 -8.44 -15.18
N LEU A 298 24.11 -7.82 -15.46
CA LEU A 298 23.56 -7.78 -16.80
C LEU A 298 24.49 -7.07 -17.79
N ALA A 299 25.05 -5.92 -17.39
CA ALA A 299 26.02 -5.17 -18.20
C ALA A 299 27.28 -6.02 -18.47
N LEU A 300 27.82 -6.66 -17.44
CA LEU A 300 28.96 -7.57 -17.59
C LEU A 300 28.65 -8.76 -18.50
N HIS A 301 27.45 -9.34 -18.38
CA HIS A 301 26.99 -10.42 -19.25
C HIS A 301 26.89 -9.97 -20.71
N GLY A 302 26.38 -8.76 -20.97
CA GLY A 302 26.31 -8.20 -22.32
C GLY A 302 27.68 -7.87 -22.91
N MET A 303 28.65 -7.49 -22.09
CA MET A 303 30.00 -7.13 -22.53
C MET A 303 30.91 -8.34 -22.77
N TYR A 304 30.79 -9.37 -21.94
CA TYR A 304 31.75 -10.49 -21.88
C TYR A 304 31.12 -11.87 -22.07
N GLY A 305 29.79 -11.99 -22.08
CA GLY A 305 29.09 -13.25 -22.30
C GLY A 305 29.10 -13.66 -23.77
N ASP A 306 29.14 -14.97 -24.02
CA ASP A 306 28.98 -15.51 -25.37
C ASP A 306 27.57 -15.17 -25.89
N THR A 307 27.49 -14.22 -26.82
CA THR A 307 26.25 -13.72 -27.43
C THR A 307 25.67 -14.72 -28.43
N LYS A 308 25.26 -15.91 -27.97
CA LYS A 308 24.35 -16.77 -28.75
C LYS A 308 22.92 -16.24 -28.60
N SER A 309 22.07 -16.47 -29.60
CA SER A 309 20.70 -15.92 -29.71
C SER A 309 19.76 -16.17 -28.52
N GLY A 310 20.05 -17.16 -27.66
CA GLY A 310 19.34 -17.38 -26.40
C GLY A 310 19.61 -16.34 -25.29
N SER A 311 20.73 -15.59 -25.39
CA SER A 311 21.17 -14.62 -24.37
C SER A 311 20.27 -13.39 -24.26
N VAL A 312 19.68 -12.92 -25.37
CA VAL A 312 18.88 -11.68 -25.38
C VAL A 312 17.55 -11.87 -24.63
N TRP A 313 16.86 -12.98 -24.86
CA TRP A 313 15.61 -13.28 -24.15
C TRP A 313 15.85 -13.48 -22.67
N GLN A 314 16.92 -14.18 -22.30
CA GLN A 314 17.30 -14.38 -20.92
C GLN A 314 17.65 -13.05 -20.22
N ALA A 315 18.40 -12.18 -20.90
CA ALA A 315 18.69 -10.83 -20.43
C ALA A 315 17.42 -9.99 -20.25
N LEU A 316 16.45 -10.10 -21.16
CA LEU A 316 15.18 -9.38 -21.09
C LEU A 316 14.31 -9.86 -19.92
N PHE A 317 14.14 -11.18 -19.77
CA PHE A 317 13.35 -11.73 -18.66
C PHE A 317 14.01 -11.52 -17.29
N PHE A 318 15.33 -11.40 -17.25
CA PHE A 318 16.06 -11.05 -16.03
C PHE A 318 15.91 -9.55 -15.67
N SER A 319 16.03 -8.67 -16.66
CA SER A 319 16.01 -7.22 -16.46
C SER A 319 14.61 -6.64 -16.28
N LEU A 320 13.58 -7.25 -16.86
CA LEU A 320 12.25 -6.67 -16.86
C LEU A 320 11.63 -6.62 -15.45
N PRO A 321 11.67 -7.69 -14.62
CA PRO A 321 11.24 -7.60 -13.21
C PRO A 321 12.02 -6.55 -12.42
N ALA A 322 13.33 -6.47 -12.63
CA ALA A 322 14.24 -5.52 -11.99
C ALA A 322 13.87 -4.06 -12.28
N VAL A 323 13.76 -3.73 -13.57
CA VAL A 323 13.32 -2.41 -14.05
C VAL A 323 11.91 -2.09 -13.56
N TYR A 324 11.03 -3.09 -13.52
CA TYR A 324 9.66 -2.91 -13.04
C TYR A 324 9.60 -2.58 -11.55
N GLN A 325 10.40 -3.26 -10.72
CA GLN A 325 10.52 -2.96 -9.30
C GLN A 325 11.09 -1.58 -9.06
N LEU A 326 12.14 -1.21 -9.78
CA LEU A 326 12.72 0.12 -9.73
C LEU A 326 11.68 1.19 -10.09
N TRP A 327 10.93 0.96 -11.18
CA TRP A 327 9.84 1.85 -11.59
C TRP A 327 8.78 1.98 -10.49
N LEU A 328 8.32 0.88 -9.88
CA LEU A 328 7.33 0.93 -8.79
C LEU A 328 7.83 1.73 -7.57
N VAL A 329 9.11 1.59 -7.22
CA VAL A 329 9.72 2.34 -6.12
C VAL A 329 9.81 3.84 -6.47
N VAL A 330 10.28 4.18 -7.66
CA VAL A 330 10.41 5.58 -8.11
C VAL A 330 9.05 6.24 -8.25
N ASP A 331 8.09 5.57 -8.89
CA ASP A 331 6.71 6.01 -9.10
C ASP A 331 6.01 6.31 -7.76
N SER A 332 6.22 5.43 -6.77
CA SER A 332 5.69 5.63 -5.42
C SER A 332 6.22 6.89 -4.72
N GLN A 333 7.40 7.39 -5.13
CA GLN A 333 7.99 8.62 -4.61
C GLN A 333 7.58 9.86 -5.41
N THR A 334 7.39 9.76 -6.72
CA THR A 334 6.99 10.90 -7.57
C THR A 334 5.59 11.37 -7.23
N ASP A 335 4.65 10.44 -7.08
CA ASP A 335 3.28 10.76 -6.69
C ASP A 335 3.21 11.39 -5.30
N TYR A 336 4.05 10.91 -4.39
CA TYR A 336 4.16 11.47 -3.04
C TYR A 336 4.76 12.88 -3.02
N ARG A 337 5.70 13.22 -3.92
CA ARG A 337 6.28 14.57 -4.00
C ARG A 337 5.38 15.58 -4.71
N ALA A 338 4.49 15.11 -5.59
CA ALA A 338 3.56 15.95 -6.33
C ALA A 338 2.31 16.35 -5.53
N ALA A 339 1.98 15.59 -4.46
CA ALA A 339 0.86 15.83 -3.55
C ALA A 339 1.19 16.87 -2.48
#